data_AF-A0A4C2E0K0-F1
#
_entry.id   AF-A0A4C2E0K0-F1
#
_cell.length_a   1.000
_cell.length_b   1.000
_cell.length_c   1.000
_cell.angle_alpha   90.00
_cell.angle_beta   90.00
_cell.angle_gamma   90.00
#
_symmetry.space_group_name_H-M   'P 1'
#
loop_
_entity.id
_entity.type
_entity.pdbx_description
1 polymer ?
#
loop_
_entity_poly.entity_id
_entity_poly.type
_entity_poly.pdbx_seq_one_letter_code
_entity_poly.pdbx_strand_id
1 'polypeptide(L)'
;MVELPLRFPQLGTLQHILPPIVLNKRENSVASVNNPEEHLDFLTRIDVLLDYASSLYGLLCGSENYESLNQELFTCLIDTAFFYREISLDVMQDAYGSERTDGAWSTGGSYLRRGLGLLQFTLNWLLSSVAIDNKASMCSLVEDMMAELRLLQQIGIVVLSLSKLRTKMYKDQRDAVLDFQEEDLKDLATISVLYAKLVIGND
;
A
#
# COMPACT_ATOMS: atom_id res chain seq x y z
N MET A 1 -11.55 -12.85 1.56
CA MET A 1 -12.27 -11.59 1.82
C MET A 1 -11.34 -10.74 2.65
N VAL A 2 -10.97 -9.57 2.17
CA VAL A 2 -10.01 -8.70 2.85
C VAL A 2 -10.80 -7.60 3.56
N GLU A 3 -10.69 -7.53 4.88
CA GLU A 3 -11.38 -6.53 5.69
C GLU A 3 -10.57 -5.23 5.72
N LEU A 4 -11.21 -4.13 5.36
CA LEU A 4 -10.59 -2.81 5.38
C LEU A 4 -10.42 -2.30 6.81
N PRO A 5 -9.37 -1.50 7.06
CA PRO A 5 -9.05 -1.01 8.39
C PRO A 5 -10.09 -0.01 8.92
N LEU A 6 -10.79 0.69 8.03
CA LEU A 6 -11.73 1.75 8.38
C LEU A 6 -13.07 1.58 7.66
N ARG A 7 -14.07 2.30 8.15
CA ARG A 7 -15.40 2.40 7.54
C ARG A 7 -15.72 3.86 7.29
N PHE A 8 -16.31 4.15 6.14
CA PHE A 8 -16.80 5.48 5.83
C PHE A 8 -17.78 6.00 6.90
N PRO A 9 -17.68 7.28 7.31
CA PRO A 9 -18.63 7.91 8.21
C PRO A 9 -20.09 7.83 7.74
N GLN A 10 -21.05 8.12 8.61
CA GLN A 10 -22.46 8.17 8.22
C GLN A 10 -22.74 9.39 7.33
N LEU A 11 -23.53 9.21 6.26
CA LEU A 11 -23.80 10.26 5.27
C LEU A 11 -24.53 11.49 5.86
N GLY A 12 -25.32 11.30 6.92
CA GLY A 12 -26.22 12.34 7.45
C GLY A 12 -25.52 13.64 7.86
N THR A 13 -24.24 13.59 8.27
CA THR A 13 -23.46 14.78 8.61
C THR A 13 -22.88 15.51 7.40
N LEU A 14 -22.78 14.84 6.25
CA LEU A 14 -22.06 15.31 5.05
C LEU A 14 -22.99 15.73 3.90
N GLN A 15 -24.25 15.29 3.94
CA GLN A 15 -25.21 15.48 2.85
C GLN A 15 -25.46 16.97 2.51
N HIS A 16 -25.32 17.86 3.49
CA HIS A 16 -25.49 19.30 3.31
C HIS A 16 -24.20 20.05 2.95
N ILE A 17 -23.04 19.39 3.10
CA ILE A 17 -21.71 19.97 2.89
C ILE A 17 -21.18 19.64 1.50
N LEU A 18 -21.44 18.42 1.03
CA LEU A 18 -20.90 17.92 -0.22
C LEU A 18 -21.74 18.37 -1.44
N PRO A 19 -21.10 18.94 -2.48
CA PRO A 19 -21.78 19.19 -3.75
C PRO A 19 -22.32 17.89 -4.37
N PRO A 20 -23.39 17.93 -5.18
CA PRO A 20 -24.01 16.73 -5.78
C PRO A 20 -23.03 15.83 -6.55
N ILE A 21 -22.06 16.42 -7.25
CA ILE A 21 -21.03 15.66 -7.98
C ILE A 21 -20.15 14.86 -7.02
N VAL A 22 -19.80 15.45 -5.87
CA VAL A 22 -18.93 14.81 -4.86
C VAL A 22 -19.71 13.77 -4.06
N LEU A 23 -21.01 13.98 -3.84
CA LEU A 23 -21.90 12.96 -3.26
C LEU A 23 -21.96 11.69 -4.12
N ASN A 24 -22.07 11.82 -5.44
CA ASN A 24 -22.03 10.66 -6.34
C ASN A 24 -20.67 9.93 -6.25
N LYS A 25 -19.55 10.67 -6.24
CA LYS A 25 -18.21 10.07 -6.04
C LYS A 25 -18.10 9.32 -4.72
N ARG A 26 -18.70 9.84 -3.65
CA ARG A 26 -18.79 9.17 -2.36
C ARG A 26 -19.56 7.85 -2.45
N GLU A 27 -20.74 7.86 -3.05
CA GLU A 27 -21.56 6.66 -3.24
C GLU A 27 -20.79 5.59 -4.03
N ASN A 28 -20.10 5.97 -5.10
CA ASN A 28 -19.25 5.07 -5.86
C ASN A 28 -18.08 4.51 -5.03
N SER A 29 -17.47 5.32 -4.18
CA SER A 29 -16.39 4.90 -3.28
C SER A 29 -16.87 3.93 -2.19
N VAL A 30 -18.04 4.21 -1.61
CA VAL A 30 -18.66 3.34 -0.60
C VAL A 30 -19.11 2.02 -1.23
N ALA A 31 -19.66 2.05 -2.45
CA ALA A 31 -20.05 0.86 -3.18
C ALA A 31 -18.84 0.02 -3.59
N SER A 32 -17.79 0.65 -4.15
CA SER A 32 -16.57 -0.05 -4.58
C SER A 32 -15.87 -0.75 -3.42
N VAL A 33 -15.97 -0.21 -2.21
CA VAL A 33 -15.45 -0.82 -0.98
C VAL A 33 -16.36 -1.94 -0.45
N ASN A 34 -17.67 -1.69 -0.34
CA ASN A 34 -18.58 -2.61 0.36
C ASN A 34 -19.16 -3.73 -0.50
N ASN A 35 -19.05 -3.65 -1.83
CA ASN A 35 -19.51 -4.70 -2.75
C ASN A 35 -18.32 -5.51 -3.27
N PRO A 36 -17.89 -6.57 -2.56
CA PRO A 36 -16.83 -7.46 -3.03
C PRO A 36 -17.27 -8.39 -4.17
N GLU A 37 -18.58 -8.51 -4.44
CA GLU A 37 -19.14 -9.40 -5.47
C GLU A 37 -19.09 -8.81 -6.88
N GLU A 38 -19.05 -7.47 -6.99
CA GLU A 38 -18.69 -6.81 -8.24
C GLU A 38 -17.18 -7.02 -8.44
N HIS A 39 -16.80 -7.66 -9.55
CA HIS A 39 -15.43 -8.04 -9.91
C HIS A 39 -14.54 -6.82 -10.24
N LEU A 40 -14.59 -5.77 -9.43
CA LEU A 40 -13.72 -4.61 -9.53
C LEU A 40 -12.35 -5.01 -9.00
N ASP A 41 -11.36 -4.97 -9.89
CA ASP A 41 -9.97 -5.14 -9.52
C ASP A 41 -9.49 -4.03 -8.56
N PHE A 42 -8.38 -4.29 -7.88
CA PHE A 42 -7.86 -3.33 -6.91
C PHE A 42 -7.47 -1.99 -7.54
N LEU A 43 -7.05 -1.98 -8.81
CA LEU A 43 -6.67 -0.75 -9.51
C LEU A 43 -7.88 0.15 -9.76
N THR A 44 -9.02 -0.42 -10.17
CA THR A 44 -10.26 0.34 -10.34
C THR A 44 -10.74 0.91 -9.02
N ARG A 45 -10.63 0.15 -7.93
CA ARG A 45 -10.96 0.63 -6.57
C ARG A 45 -10.07 1.80 -6.16
N ILE A 46 -8.77 1.72 -6.44
CA ILE A 46 -7.80 2.80 -6.20
C ILE A 46 -8.19 4.05 -6.99
N ASP A 47 -8.53 3.92 -8.28
CA ASP A 47 -8.88 5.07 -9.12
C ASP A 47 -10.15 5.78 -8.62
N VAL A 48 -11.18 5.02 -8.24
CA VAL A 48 -12.43 5.56 -7.68
C VAL A 48 -12.16 6.32 -6.38
N LEU A 49 -11.38 5.73 -5.46
CA LEU A 49 -11.05 6.36 -4.19
C LEU A 49 -10.16 7.60 -4.39
N LEU A 50 -9.18 7.57 -5.29
CA LEU A 50 -8.34 8.73 -5.56
C LEU A 50 -9.11 9.89 -6.19
N ASP A 51 -10.07 9.63 -7.07
CA ASP A 51 -10.92 10.65 -7.66
C ASP A 51 -11.80 11.33 -6.59
N TYR A 52 -12.33 10.54 -5.66
CA TYR A 52 -13.09 11.06 -4.53
C TYR A 52 -12.20 11.83 -3.54
N ALA A 53 -11.06 11.27 -3.12
CA ALA A 53 -10.09 11.92 -2.23
C ALA A 53 -9.60 13.26 -2.80
N SER A 54 -9.32 13.32 -4.10
CA SER A 54 -8.92 14.56 -4.78
C SER A 54 -10.01 15.64 -4.70
N SER A 55 -11.28 15.22 -4.85
CA SER A 55 -12.43 16.12 -4.74
C SER A 55 -12.62 16.62 -3.31
N LEU A 56 -12.46 15.74 -2.31
CA LEU A 56 -12.51 16.10 -0.89
C LEU A 56 -11.39 17.08 -0.50
N TYR A 57 -10.16 16.80 -0.95
CA TYR A 57 -9.02 17.67 -0.68
C TYR A 57 -9.21 19.06 -1.28
N GLY A 58 -9.77 19.15 -2.51
CA GLY A 58 -10.12 20.42 -3.14
C GLY A 58 -11.14 21.24 -2.33
N LEU A 59 -12.12 20.58 -1.70
CA LEU A 59 -13.10 21.25 -0.83
C LEU A 59 -12.46 21.75 0.48
N LEU A 60 -11.55 20.98 1.07
CA LEU A 60 -10.84 21.38 2.30
C LEU A 60 -9.95 22.61 2.10
N CYS A 61 -9.38 22.81 0.90
CA CYS A 61 -8.61 24.02 0.60
C CYS A 61 -9.46 25.30 0.51
N GLY A 62 -10.78 25.18 0.32
CA GLY A 62 -11.67 26.31 0.03
C GLY A 62 -12.76 26.59 1.06
N SER A 63 -12.86 25.82 2.14
CA SER A 63 -13.96 25.89 3.11
C SER A 63 -13.49 25.90 4.57
N GLU A 64 -14.41 26.18 5.49
CA GLU A 64 -14.16 25.98 6.93
C GLU A 64 -13.85 24.50 7.19
N ASN A 65 -12.91 24.25 8.11
CA ASN A 65 -12.36 22.92 8.31
C ASN A 65 -13.38 22.02 9.01
N TYR A 66 -14.16 21.25 8.24
CA TYR A 66 -15.16 20.32 8.78
C TYR A 66 -14.52 19.01 9.19
N GLU A 67 -14.63 18.65 10.47
CA GLU A 67 -14.11 17.40 11.03
C GLU A 67 -14.56 16.17 10.24
N SER A 68 -15.84 16.12 9.85
CA SER A 68 -16.40 15.01 9.06
C SER A 68 -15.75 14.86 7.67
N LEU A 69 -15.34 15.97 7.03
CA LEU A 69 -14.61 15.91 5.76
C LEU A 69 -13.18 15.40 5.95
N ASN A 70 -12.52 15.78 7.06
CA ASN A 70 -11.21 15.26 7.39
C ASN A 70 -11.26 13.75 7.64
N GLN A 71 -12.28 13.26 8.36
CA GLN A 71 -12.47 11.83 8.61
C GLN A 71 -12.75 11.05 7.32
N GLU A 72 -13.57 11.60 6.40
CA GLU A 72 -13.81 11.01 5.07
C GLU A 72 -12.52 10.93 4.24
N LEU A 73 -11.77 12.04 4.15
CA LEU A 73 -10.52 12.07 3.40
C LEU A 73 -9.52 11.07 3.98
N PHE A 74 -9.37 11.05 5.31
CA PHE A 74 -8.49 10.10 5.98
C PHE A 74 -8.86 8.64 5.65
N THR A 75 -10.14 8.28 5.79
CA THR A 75 -10.64 6.94 5.47
C THR A 75 -10.30 6.58 4.03
N CYS A 76 -10.56 7.50 3.10
CA CYS A 76 -10.31 7.28 1.67
C CYS A 76 -8.81 7.07 1.37
N LEU A 77 -7.92 7.85 1.99
CA LEU A 77 -6.46 7.73 1.81
C LEU A 77 -5.93 6.41 2.39
N ILE A 78 -6.42 6.02 3.57
CA ILE A 78 -6.04 4.77 4.24
C ILE A 78 -6.50 3.56 3.42
N ASP A 79 -7.75 3.52 2.97
CA ASP A 79 -8.28 2.41 2.18
C ASP A 79 -7.57 2.33 0.81
N THR A 80 -7.19 3.48 0.22
CA THR A 80 -6.38 3.49 -1.01
C THR A 80 -4.98 2.90 -0.77
N ALA A 81 -4.31 3.29 0.32
CA ALA A 81 -3.00 2.74 0.67
C ALA A 81 -3.07 1.23 0.94
N PHE A 82 -4.15 0.78 1.55
CA PHE A 82 -4.46 -0.62 1.74
C PHE A 82 -4.58 -1.37 0.41
N PHE A 83 -5.35 -0.85 -0.56
CA PHE A 83 -5.45 -1.49 -1.87
C PHE A 83 -4.12 -1.52 -2.63
N TYR A 84 -3.24 -0.51 -2.47
CA TYR A 84 -1.88 -0.57 -2.99
C TYR A 84 -1.05 -1.73 -2.38
N ARG A 85 -1.28 -2.07 -1.12
CA ARG A 85 -0.68 -3.24 -0.47
C ARG A 85 -1.20 -4.53 -1.09
N GLU A 86 -2.53 -4.66 -1.21
CA GLU A 86 -3.16 -5.88 -1.75
C GLU A 86 -2.74 -6.16 -3.20
N ILE A 87 -2.82 -5.16 -4.09
CA ILE A 87 -2.38 -5.36 -5.47
C ILE A 87 -0.88 -5.65 -5.58
N SER A 88 -0.06 -5.11 -4.67
CA SER A 88 1.35 -5.48 -4.62
C SER A 88 1.54 -6.93 -4.20
N LEU A 89 0.79 -7.41 -3.21
CA LEU A 89 0.87 -8.79 -2.75
C LEU A 89 0.47 -9.75 -3.87
N ASP A 90 -0.64 -9.50 -4.56
CA ASP A 90 -1.10 -10.30 -5.68
C ASP A 90 -0.02 -10.39 -6.77
N VAL A 91 0.50 -9.24 -7.21
CA VAL A 91 1.54 -9.19 -8.25
C VAL A 91 2.82 -9.90 -7.82
N MET A 92 3.24 -9.76 -6.56
CA MET A 92 4.45 -10.42 -6.04
C MET A 92 4.26 -11.93 -5.86
N GLN A 93 3.08 -12.38 -5.45
CA GLN A 93 2.74 -13.80 -5.34
C GLN A 93 2.73 -14.47 -6.73
N ASP A 94 2.11 -13.82 -7.72
CA ASP A 94 2.12 -14.28 -9.10
C ASP A 94 3.54 -14.30 -9.68
N ALA A 95 4.36 -13.30 -9.35
CA ALA A 95 5.77 -13.25 -9.74
C ALA A 95 6.59 -14.40 -9.11
N TYR A 96 6.25 -14.85 -7.91
CA TYR A 96 6.94 -15.97 -7.27
C TYR A 96 6.61 -17.32 -7.92
N GLY A 97 5.35 -17.49 -8.35
CA GLY A 97 4.84 -18.71 -8.99
C GLY A 97 5.19 -18.85 -10.47
N SER A 98 5.67 -17.80 -11.13
CA SER A 98 5.94 -17.77 -12.57
C SER A 98 7.42 -17.88 -12.94
N GLU A 99 7.72 -18.22 -14.20
CA GLU A 99 9.11 -18.37 -14.71
C GLU A 99 9.73 -17.06 -15.23
N ARG A 100 8.93 -16.01 -15.47
CA ARG A 100 9.38 -14.70 -15.97
C ARG A 100 8.98 -13.58 -15.01
N THR A 101 9.90 -13.18 -14.14
CA THR A 101 9.52 -12.57 -12.85
C THR A 101 10.00 -11.13 -12.66
N ASP A 102 11.10 -10.71 -13.29
CA ASP A 102 11.77 -9.43 -12.99
C ASP A 102 10.85 -8.20 -13.16
N GLY A 103 9.97 -8.20 -14.18
CA GLY A 103 9.02 -7.11 -14.41
C GLY A 103 7.92 -7.02 -13.34
N ALA A 104 7.39 -8.17 -12.92
CA ALA A 104 6.30 -8.22 -11.94
C ALA A 104 6.79 -7.81 -10.53
N TRP A 105 7.99 -8.23 -10.11
CA TRP A 105 8.58 -7.76 -8.86
C TRP A 105 8.78 -6.24 -8.82
N SER A 106 9.23 -5.65 -9.93
CA SER A 106 9.36 -4.20 -10.07
C SER A 106 8.00 -3.49 -9.98
N THR A 107 6.98 -4.05 -10.63
CA THR A 107 5.61 -3.53 -10.60
C THR A 107 5.03 -3.58 -9.18
N GLY A 108 5.12 -4.72 -8.48
CA GLY A 108 4.70 -4.82 -7.08
C GLY A 108 5.41 -3.81 -6.19
N GLY A 109 6.74 -3.70 -6.31
CA GLY A 109 7.52 -2.70 -5.58
C GLY A 109 7.12 -1.25 -5.91
N SER A 110 6.66 -0.98 -7.13
CA SER A 110 6.10 0.33 -7.51
C SER A 110 4.80 0.64 -6.76
N TYR A 111 3.90 -0.33 -6.63
CA TYR A 111 2.65 -0.17 -5.86
C TYR A 111 2.90 0.07 -4.38
N LEU A 112 3.84 -0.66 -3.75
CA LEU A 112 4.22 -0.38 -2.35
C LEU A 112 4.76 1.03 -2.17
N ARG A 113 5.60 1.51 -3.09
CA ARG A 113 6.12 2.89 -3.04
C ARG A 113 5.01 3.93 -3.18
N ARG A 114 3.99 3.68 -4.01
CA ARG A 114 2.81 4.55 -4.11
C ARG A 114 2.00 4.56 -2.81
N GLY A 115 1.74 3.39 -2.22
CA GLY A 115 1.10 3.28 -0.91
C GLY A 115 1.86 4.02 0.20
N LEU A 116 3.18 3.83 0.27
CA LEU A 116 4.04 4.54 1.22
C LEU A 116 4.04 6.06 0.99
N GLY A 117 4.09 6.51 -0.26
CA GLY A 117 4.00 7.93 -0.61
C GLY A 117 2.67 8.55 -0.16
N LEU A 118 1.57 7.82 -0.32
CA LEU A 118 0.24 8.24 0.12
C LEU A 118 0.14 8.32 1.65
N LEU A 119 0.66 7.33 2.36
CA LEU A 119 0.71 7.33 3.83
C LEU A 119 1.60 8.46 4.37
N GLN A 120 2.77 8.69 3.75
CA GLN A 120 3.65 9.80 4.11
C GLN A 120 2.97 11.16 3.91
N PHE A 121 2.25 11.33 2.79
CA PHE A 121 1.42 12.52 2.56
C PHE A 121 0.36 12.66 3.66
N THR A 122 -0.35 11.58 3.97
CA THR A 122 -1.42 11.55 4.98
C THR A 122 -0.88 11.94 6.36
N LEU A 123 0.27 11.38 6.77
CA LEU A 123 0.92 11.72 8.03
C LEU A 123 1.29 13.22 8.08
N ASN A 124 1.92 13.74 7.03
CA ASN A 124 2.33 15.14 6.97
C ASN A 124 1.12 16.09 7.03
N TRP A 125 0.03 15.73 6.34
CA TRP A 125 -1.24 16.45 6.38
C TRP A 125 -1.86 16.44 7.78
N LEU A 126 -1.95 15.26 8.43
CA LEU A 126 -2.44 15.13 9.81
C LEU A 126 -1.63 16.00 10.76
N LEU A 127 -0.30 15.92 10.70
CA LEU A 127 0.62 16.67 11.56
C LEU A 127 0.45 18.18 11.40
N SER A 128 0.17 18.65 10.19
CA SER A 128 -0.01 20.06 9.86
C SER A 128 -1.42 20.58 10.18
N SER A 129 -2.42 19.71 10.31
CA SER A 129 -3.79 20.10 10.64
C SER A 129 -3.97 20.31 12.15
N VAL A 130 -4.60 21.43 12.53
CA VAL A 130 -4.92 21.80 13.92
C VAL A 130 -6.30 21.33 14.35
N ALA A 131 -7.21 21.05 13.40
CA ALA A 131 -8.64 20.84 13.66
C ALA A 131 -9.09 19.36 13.52
N ILE A 132 -8.17 18.41 13.71
CA ILE A 132 -8.49 16.97 13.62
C ILE A 132 -8.49 16.37 15.02
N ASP A 133 -9.69 15.98 15.48
CA ASP A 133 -9.86 15.21 16.69
C ASP A 133 -9.33 13.77 16.50
N ASN A 134 -8.89 13.12 17.57
CA ASN A 134 -8.26 11.79 17.56
C ASN A 134 -6.99 11.67 16.70
N LYS A 135 -6.35 12.79 16.36
CA LYS A 135 -5.11 12.85 15.57
C LYS A 135 -4.03 11.86 16.02
N ALA A 136 -3.83 11.67 17.32
CA ALA A 136 -2.84 10.72 17.83
C ALA A 136 -3.12 9.28 17.39
N SER A 137 -4.38 8.84 17.46
CA SER A 137 -4.78 7.50 17.02
C SER A 137 -4.67 7.35 15.50
N MET A 138 -5.04 8.39 14.74
CA MET A 138 -4.91 8.39 13.28
C MET A 138 -3.45 8.34 12.83
N CYS A 139 -2.57 9.10 13.49
CA CYS A 139 -1.13 9.05 13.24
C CYS A 139 -0.56 7.66 13.54
N SER A 140 -0.91 7.06 14.68
CA SER A 140 -0.46 5.70 15.03
C SER A 140 -0.85 4.69 13.95
N LEU A 141 -2.09 4.72 13.46
CA LEU A 141 -2.54 3.83 12.40
C LEU A 141 -1.72 4.01 11.10
N VAL A 142 -1.45 5.26 10.72
CA VAL A 142 -0.63 5.56 9.53
C VAL A 142 0.78 5.02 9.70
N GLU A 143 1.39 5.24 10.86
CA GLU A 143 2.74 4.76 11.18
C GLU A 143 2.82 3.22 11.15
N ASP A 144 1.83 2.55 11.73
CA ASP A 144 1.72 1.09 11.72
C ASP A 144 1.62 0.54 10.28
N MET A 145 0.76 1.14 9.45
CA MET A 145 0.65 0.75 8.03
C MET A 145 1.94 1.05 7.25
N MET A 146 2.61 2.17 7.53
CA MET A 146 3.90 2.47 6.91
C MET A 146 4.97 1.43 7.28
N ALA A 147 5.00 1.00 8.55
CA ALA A 147 5.89 -0.06 9.00
C ALA A 147 5.58 -1.39 8.29
N GLU A 148 4.29 -1.75 8.15
CA GLU A 148 3.85 -2.94 7.43
C GLU A 148 4.28 -2.91 5.95
N LEU A 149 4.03 -1.82 5.23
CA LEU A 149 4.41 -1.71 3.81
C LEU A 149 5.94 -1.73 3.62
N ARG A 150 6.70 -1.14 4.55
CA ARG A 150 8.18 -1.22 4.55
C ARG A 150 8.63 -2.65 4.77
N LEU A 151 8.08 -3.36 5.75
CA LEU A 151 8.39 -4.77 6.00
C LEU A 151 8.08 -5.61 4.77
N LEU A 152 6.93 -5.40 4.14
CA LEU A 152 6.56 -6.11 2.92
C LEU A 152 7.53 -5.86 1.77
N GLN A 153 8.00 -4.61 1.60
CA GLN A 153 9.01 -4.28 0.61
C GLN A 153 10.34 -5.03 0.86
N GLN A 154 10.75 -5.16 2.14
CA GLN A 154 11.96 -5.89 2.51
C GLN A 154 11.83 -7.39 2.24
N ILE A 155 10.71 -7.98 2.64
CA ILE A 155 10.41 -9.39 2.37
C ILE A 155 10.38 -9.64 0.87
N GLY A 156 9.77 -8.74 0.09
CA GLY A 156 9.74 -8.84 -1.38
C GLY A 156 11.14 -8.91 -2.00
N ILE A 157 12.10 -8.12 -1.51
CA ILE A 157 13.50 -8.17 -1.96
C ILE A 157 14.17 -9.52 -1.61
N VAL A 158 13.92 -10.04 -0.41
CA VAL A 158 14.44 -11.35 0.03
C VAL A 158 13.88 -12.46 -0.86
N VAL A 159 12.56 -12.48 -1.08
CA VAL A 159 11.89 -13.51 -1.90
C VAL A 159 12.33 -13.44 -3.36
N LEU A 160 12.51 -12.23 -3.91
CA LEU A 160 13.09 -12.05 -5.25
C LEU A 160 14.50 -12.64 -5.33
N SER A 161 15.34 -12.37 -4.33
CA SER A 161 16.71 -12.90 -4.28
C SER A 161 16.73 -14.43 -4.23
N LEU A 162 15.85 -15.03 -3.42
CA LEU A 162 15.66 -16.48 -3.36
C LEU A 162 15.13 -17.05 -4.68
N SER A 163 14.23 -16.34 -5.37
CA SER A 163 13.69 -16.75 -6.68
C SER A 163 14.76 -16.76 -7.76
N LYS A 164 15.67 -15.77 -7.74
CA LYS A 164 16.84 -15.71 -8.62
C LYS A 164 17.83 -16.83 -8.34
N LEU A 165 18.11 -17.11 -7.05
CA LEU A 165 18.96 -18.21 -6.63
C LEU A 165 18.40 -19.55 -7.11
N ARG A 166 17.10 -19.82 -6.86
CA ARG A 166 16.40 -21.00 -7.38
C ARG A 166 16.61 -21.14 -8.88
N THR A 167 16.36 -20.09 -9.64
CA THR A 167 16.51 -20.11 -11.11
C THR A 167 17.94 -20.39 -11.55
N LYS A 168 18.95 -19.89 -10.82
CA LYS A 168 20.38 -20.16 -11.09
C LYS A 168 20.76 -21.61 -10.74
N MET A 169 20.29 -22.13 -9.60
CA MET A 169 20.58 -23.50 -9.15
C MET A 169 19.98 -24.57 -10.07
N TYR A 170 18.73 -24.39 -10.50
CA TYR A 170 18.02 -25.39 -11.31
C TYR A 170 18.27 -25.26 -12.82
N LYS A 171 18.96 -24.22 -13.29
CA LYS A 171 19.23 -24.02 -14.72
C LYS A 171 20.23 -25.03 -15.29
N ASP A 172 21.15 -25.54 -14.46
CA ASP A 172 22.25 -26.36 -14.97
C ASP A 172 22.24 -27.83 -14.52
N GLN A 173 21.60 -28.23 -13.42
CA GLN A 173 21.60 -29.64 -13.01
C GLN A 173 20.34 -30.03 -12.20
N ARG A 174 19.64 -31.07 -12.65
CA ARG A 174 18.57 -31.74 -11.88
C ARG A 174 19.09 -32.48 -10.64
N ASP A 175 20.41 -32.56 -10.42
CA ASP A 175 21.05 -33.33 -9.34
C ASP A 175 21.92 -32.49 -8.37
N ALA A 176 21.94 -31.15 -8.49
CA ALA A 176 22.76 -30.31 -7.60
C ALA A 176 22.03 -29.96 -6.28
N VAL A 177 21.67 -30.97 -5.49
CA VAL A 177 21.07 -30.78 -4.16
C VAL A 177 22.13 -30.58 -3.07
N LEU A 178 23.44 -30.72 -3.34
CA LEU A 178 24.42 -30.83 -2.24
C LEU A 178 25.77 -30.09 -2.35
N ASP A 179 25.97 -29.17 -3.30
CA ASP A 179 27.19 -28.35 -3.29
C ASP A 179 26.85 -26.86 -3.10
N PHE A 180 26.47 -26.50 -1.88
CA PHE A 180 26.64 -25.12 -1.42
C PHE A 180 28.14 -24.87 -1.29
N GLN A 181 28.75 -24.24 -2.30
CA GLN A 181 30.09 -23.70 -2.12
C GLN A 181 29.99 -22.53 -1.12
N GLU A 182 30.84 -22.56 -0.10
CA GLU A 182 30.94 -21.56 0.98
C GLU A 182 31.01 -20.11 0.47
N GLU A 183 31.48 -19.92 -0.76
CA GLU A 183 31.52 -18.63 -1.46
C GLU A 183 30.13 -18.10 -1.84
N ASP A 184 29.22 -18.94 -2.33
CA ASP A 184 27.85 -18.52 -2.66
C ASP A 184 27.08 -18.13 -1.39
N LEU A 185 27.35 -18.79 -0.25
CA LEU A 185 26.80 -18.42 1.06
C LEU A 185 27.41 -17.12 1.61
N LYS A 186 28.70 -16.87 1.37
CA LYS A 186 29.35 -15.61 1.74
C LYS A 186 28.85 -14.44 0.90
N ASP A 187 28.68 -14.61 -0.40
CA ASP A 187 28.13 -13.58 -1.27
C ASP A 187 26.67 -13.29 -0.90
N LEU A 188 25.88 -14.33 -0.59
CA LEU A 188 24.52 -14.19 -0.08
C LEU A 188 24.47 -13.43 1.24
N ALA A 189 25.34 -13.78 2.20
CA ALA A 189 25.42 -13.08 3.47
C ALA A 189 25.84 -11.62 3.27
N THR A 190 26.79 -11.36 2.37
CA THR A 190 27.29 -10.00 2.11
C THR A 190 26.22 -9.14 1.45
N ILE A 191 25.51 -9.66 0.44
CA ILE A 191 24.45 -8.94 -0.26
C ILE A 191 23.23 -8.74 0.66
N SER A 192 22.85 -9.76 1.42
CA SER A 192 21.72 -9.68 2.36
C SER A 192 22.03 -8.73 3.52
N VAL A 193 23.27 -8.71 4.03
CA VAL A 193 23.72 -7.75 5.05
C VAL A 193 23.81 -6.34 4.48
N LEU A 194 24.25 -6.17 3.24
CA LEU A 194 24.30 -4.86 2.59
C LEU A 194 22.90 -4.28 2.41
N TYR A 195 21.96 -5.08 1.90
CA TYR A 195 20.57 -4.67 1.76
C TYR A 195 19.88 -4.48 3.11
N ALA A 196 20.13 -5.35 4.09
CA ALA A 196 19.62 -5.17 5.46
C ALA A 196 20.14 -3.88 6.10
N LYS A 197 21.43 -3.54 5.96
CA LYS A 197 22.00 -2.27 6.44
C LYS A 197 21.41 -1.05 5.74
N LEU A 198 21.17 -1.15 4.43
CA LEU A 198 20.56 -0.08 3.65
C LEU A 198 19.10 0.18 4.05
N VAL A 199 18.46 -0.82 4.63
CA VAL A 199 17.05 -0.86 4.99
C VAL A 199 16.81 -0.53 6.46
N ILE A 200 17.68 -1.00 7.36
CA ILE A 200 17.61 -0.77 8.81
C ILE A 200 18.16 0.62 9.17
N GLY A 201 18.96 1.22 8.28
CA GLY A 201 19.72 2.43 8.57
C GLY A 201 21.05 2.07 9.24
N ASN A 202 22.13 2.70 8.80
CA ASN A 202 23.42 2.55 9.45
C ASN A 202 23.39 3.31 10.78
N ASP A 203 23.52 2.59 11.89
CA ASP A 203 24.26 3.12 13.05
C ASP A 203 25.76 3.17 12.72
#